data_AF-A0A531MJ83-F1
#
_entry.id   AF-A0A531MJ83-F1
#
_cell.length_a   1.000
_cell.length_b   1.000
_cell.length_c   1.000
_cell.angle_alpha   90.00
_cell.angle_beta   90.00
_cell.angle_gamma   90.00
#
_symmetry.space_group_name_H-M   'P 1'
#
loop_
_entity.id
_entity.type
_entity.pdbx_description
1 polymer ?
#
loop_
_entity_poly.entity_id
_entity_poly.type
_entity_poly.pdbx_seq_one_letter_code
_entity_poly.pdbx_strand_id
1 'polypeptide(L)'
;MRAFFRNNGLTIALVAMFLFSVLGMVWSGQAANNEELREHGAPAIGLVAYLESGEFLSALFENWESEFLQMSAYVMLTAMLFQRGSAESRNPVDPHRPKDELGLATRRRRPIWSWLYSYSLGIALAVLFIVSFA
;
A
#
# COMPACT_ATOMS: atom_id res chain seq x y z
N MET A 1 14.58 -23.73 14.99
CA MET A 1 14.20 -22.36 15.36
C MET A 1 15.15 -21.29 14.82
N ARG A 2 16.47 -21.34 15.05
CA ARG A 2 17.42 -20.30 14.55
C ARG A 2 17.36 -20.07 13.03
N ALA A 3 17.17 -21.14 12.23
CA ALA A 3 17.02 -21.01 10.77
C ALA A 3 15.74 -20.26 10.37
N PHE A 4 14.64 -20.39 11.11
CA PHE A 4 13.38 -19.70 10.82
C PHE A 4 13.52 -18.18 11.01
N PHE A 5 14.09 -17.75 12.14
CA PHE A 5 14.33 -16.32 12.40
C PHE A 5 15.32 -15.71 11.43
N ARG A 6 16.38 -16.44 11.03
CA ARG A 6 17.34 -15.95 10.05
C ARG A 6 16.74 -15.84 8.65
N ASN A 7 15.90 -16.79 8.25
CA ASN A 7 15.32 -16.82 6.91
C ASN A 7 14.11 -15.87 6.77
N ASN A 8 13.44 -15.52 7.88
CA ASN A 8 12.27 -14.63 7.89
C ASN A 8 12.52 -13.31 8.64
N GLY A 9 13.80 -12.97 8.89
CA GLY A 9 14.16 -11.84 9.75
C GLY A 9 13.59 -10.50 9.30
N LEU A 10 13.57 -10.25 7.99
CA LEU A 10 13.00 -9.03 7.42
C LEU A 10 11.50 -8.92 7.71
N THR A 11 10.72 -9.95 7.42
CA THR A 11 9.28 -9.98 7.68
C THR A 11 8.98 -9.81 9.17
N ILE A 12 9.71 -10.51 10.03
CA ILE A 12 9.53 -10.42 11.48
C ILE A 12 9.83 -9.00 11.96
N ALA A 13 10.92 -8.38 11.50
CA ALA A 13 11.27 -7.02 11.85
C ALA A 13 10.19 -6.02 11.40
N LEU A 14 9.73 -6.13 10.14
CA LEU A 14 8.69 -5.25 9.60
C LEU A 14 7.36 -5.40 10.34
N VAL A 15 6.92 -6.63 10.62
CA VAL A 15 5.69 -6.87 11.40
C VAL A 15 5.83 -6.37 12.82
N ALA A 16 6.99 -6.58 13.47
CA ALA A 16 7.23 -6.07 14.80
C ALA A 16 7.18 -4.54 14.86
N MET A 17 7.83 -3.87 13.89
CA MET A 17 7.77 -2.41 13.76
C MET A 17 6.35 -1.92 13.48
N PHE A 18 5.63 -2.58 12.58
CA PHE A 18 4.23 -2.27 12.28
C PHE A 18 3.35 -2.35 13.53
N LEU A 19 3.42 -3.46 14.26
CA LEU A 19 2.65 -3.64 15.51
C LEU A 19 3.04 -2.60 16.56
N PHE A 20 4.33 -2.31 16.70
CA PHE A 20 4.80 -1.27 17.61
C PHE A 20 4.22 0.10 17.26
N SER A 21 4.23 0.49 15.98
CA SER A 21 3.65 1.75 15.51
C SER A 21 2.15 1.81 15.73
N VAL A 22 1.41 0.73 15.42
CA VAL A 22 -0.04 0.66 15.64
C VAL A 22 -0.37 0.76 17.13
N LEU A 23 0.38 0.07 18.00
CA LEU A 23 0.18 0.18 19.45
C LEU A 23 0.45 1.61 19.96
N GLY A 24 1.49 2.26 19.44
CA GLY A 24 1.77 3.67 19.71
C GLY A 24 0.61 4.58 19.31
N MET A 25 0.07 4.37 18.11
CA MET A 25 -1.08 5.10 17.58
C MET A 25 -2.35 4.91 18.42
N VAL A 26 -2.64 3.67 18.83
CA VAL A 26 -3.77 3.37 19.72
C VAL A 26 -3.61 4.08 21.06
N TRP A 27 -2.42 4.01 21.66
CA TRP A 27 -2.17 4.64 22.95
C TRP A 27 -2.29 6.16 22.86
N SER A 28 -1.53 6.79 21.95
CA SER A 28 -1.52 8.25 21.83
C SER A 28 -2.88 8.79 21.41
N GLY A 29 -3.55 8.13 20.47
CA GLY A 29 -4.87 8.51 19.98
C GLY A 29 -5.96 8.37 21.05
N GLN A 30 -5.98 7.27 21.81
CA GLN A 30 -6.95 7.08 22.89
C GLN A 30 -6.73 8.06 24.05
N ALA A 31 -5.47 8.45 24.32
CA ALA A 31 -5.16 9.45 25.32
C ALA A 31 -5.64 10.85 24.88
N ALA A 32 -5.39 11.22 23.61
CA ALA A 32 -5.83 12.49 23.04
C ALA A 32 -7.37 12.60 23.01
N ASN A 33 -8.05 11.55 22.52
CA ASN A 33 -9.50 11.51 22.44
C ASN A 33 -10.17 11.64 23.82
N ASN A 34 -9.63 10.95 24.84
CA ASN A 34 -10.17 11.06 26.19
C ASN A 34 -9.92 12.43 26.84
N GLU A 35 -8.82 13.11 26.49
CA GLU A 35 -8.59 14.49 26.95
C GLU A 35 -9.63 15.44 26.33
N GLU A 36 -9.90 15.31 25.03
CA GLU A 36 -10.91 16.09 24.34
C GLU A 36 -12.32 15.85 24.90
N LEU A 37 -12.68 14.59 25.15
CA LEU A 37 -13.95 14.25 25.82
C LEU A 37 -14.05 14.91 27.19
N ARG A 38 -12.95 14.94 27.96
CA ARG A 38 -12.92 15.56 29.28
C ARG A 38 -13.12 17.07 29.21
N GLU A 39 -12.52 17.74 28.22
CA GLU A 39 -12.73 19.17 27.95
C GLU A 39 -14.18 19.48 27.59
N HIS A 40 -14.86 18.56 26.90
CA HIS A 40 -16.28 18.66 26.53
C HIS A 40 -17.25 18.15 27.62
N GLY A 41 -16.75 17.73 28.79
CA GLY A 41 -17.57 17.21 29.90
C GLY A 41 -18.18 15.83 29.66
N ALA A 42 -17.68 15.08 28.67
CA ALA A 42 -18.07 13.73 28.35
C ALA A 42 -17.21 12.69 29.10
N PRO A 43 -17.76 11.49 29.38
CA PRO A 43 -17.00 10.42 30.01
C PRO A 43 -15.95 9.85 29.05
N ALA A 44 -14.79 9.46 29.60
CA ALA A 44 -13.75 8.76 28.85
C ALA A 44 -14.26 7.42 28.31
N ILE A 45 -13.81 7.06 27.10
CA ILE A 45 -14.13 5.77 26.48
C ILE A 45 -13.03 4.75 26.72
N GLY A 46 -13.43 3.48 26.79
CA GLY A 46 -12.51 2.35 26.91
C GLY A 46 -11.80 2.02 25.59
N LEU A 47 -10.70 1.28 25.67
CA LEU A 47 -9.85 0.94 24.53
C LEU A 47 -10.61 0.23 23.39
N VAL A 48 -11.51 -0.70 23.71
CA VAL A 48 -12.31 -1.41 22.70
C VAL A 48 -13.23 -0.44 21.95
N ALA A 49 -13.92 0.44 22.68
CA ALA A 49 -14.78 1.46 22.09
C ALA A 49 -13.99 2.47 21.24
N TYR A 50 -12.76 2.80 21.64
CA TYR A 50 -11.86 3.65 20.84
C TYR A 50 -11.42 2.96 19.54
N LEU A 51 -11.07 1.67 19.57
CA LEU A 51 -10.67 0.92 18.36
C LEU A 51 -11.80 0.78 17.32
N GLU A 52 -13.05 0.75 17.78
CA GLU A 52 -14.23 0.74 16.90
C GLU A 52 -14.69 2.16 16.52
N SER A 53 -14.06 3.20 17.07
CA SER A 53 -14.44 4.59 16.81
C SER A 53 -14.05 5.04 15.41
N GLY A 54 -14.84 5.97 14.87
CA GLY A 54 -14.55 6.61 13.59
C GLY A 54 -13.21 7.36 13.60
N GLU A 55 -12.79 7.95 14.73
CA GLU A 55 -11.50 8.65 14.80
C GLU A 55 -10.31 7.72 14.60
N PHE A 56 -10.28 6.60 15.30
CA PHE A 56 -9.19 5.64 15.15
C PHE A 56 -9.18 5.04 13.74
N LEU A 57 -10.36 4.61 13.26
CA LEU A 57 -10.47 4.00 11.94
C LEU A 57 -10.11 4.99 10.83
N SER A 58 -10.58 6.25 10.90
CA SER A 58 -10.23 7.28 9.92
C SER A 58 -8.73 7.52 9.90
N ALA A 59 -8.11 7.75 11.06
CA ALA A 59 -6.68 7.98 11.13
C ALA A 59 -5.87 6.77 10.60
N LEU A 60 -6.32 5.54 10.87
CA LEU A 60 -5.68 4.33 10.38
C LEU A 60 -5.82 4.20 8.85
N PHE A 61 -7.03 4.42 8.34
CA PHE A 61 -7.32 4.32 6.91
C PHE A 61 -6.69 5.45 6.10
N GLU A 62 -6.59 6.67 6.63
CA GLU A 62 -5.87 7.79 5.99
C GLU A 62 -4.39 7.44 5.77
N ASN A 63 -3.73 6.84 6.77
CA ASN A 63 -2.36 6.39 6.62
C ASN A 63 -2.23 5.26 5.56
N TRP A 64 -3.20 4.34 5.53
CA TRP A 64 -3.25 3.28 4.52
C TRP A 64 -3.55 3.80 3.11
N GLU A 65 -4.46 4.76 2.98
CA GLU A 65 -4.84 5.38 1.72
C GLU A 65 -3.62 6.08 1.09
N SER A 66 -2.90 6.86 1.89
CA SER A 66 -1.69 7.56 1.45
C SER A 66 -0.62 6.60 0.94
N GLU A 67 -0.33 5.53 1.69
CA GLU A 67 0.67 4.53 1.28
C GLU A 67 0.24 3.75 0.04
N PHE A 68 -1.05 3.40 -0.06
CA PHE A 68 -1.59 2.73 -1.23
C PHE A 68 -1.48 3.61 -2.48
N LEU A 69 -1.85 4.89 -2.37
CA LEU A 69 -1.75 5.86 -3.46
C LEU A 69 -0.28 6.09 -3.86
N GLN A 70 0.61 6.27 -2.88
CA GLN A 70 2.04 6.42 -3.09
C GLN A 70 2.61 5.22 -3.86
N MET A 71 2.37 3.99 -3.39
CA MET A 71 2.93 2.79 -4.01
C MET A 71 2.34 2.56 -5.40
N SER A 72 1.04 2.83 -5.58
CA SER A 72 0.39 2.76 -6.88
C SER A 72 0.99 3.77 -7.87
N ALA A 73 1.16 5.02 -7.44
CA ALA A 73 1.81 6.06 -8.22
C ALA A 73 3.26 5.67 -8.55
N TYR A 74 4.02 5.15 -7.59
CA TYR A 74 5.39 4.70 -7.80
C TYR A 74 5.47 3.59 -8.87
N VAL A 75 4.61 2.58 -8.81
CA VAL A 75 4.54 1.51 -9.83
C VAL A 75 4.16 2.05 -11.20
N MET A 76 3.15 2.92 -11.29
CA MET A 76 2.73 3.51 -12.56
C MET A 76 3.81 4.39 -13.17
N LEU A 77 4.42 5.26 -12.36
CA LEU A 77 5.49 6.15 -12.80
C LEU A 77 6.73 5.37 -13.22
N THR A 78 7.15 4.34 -12.48
CA THR A 78 8.31 3.51 -12.86
C THR A 78 8.06 2.64 -14.10
N ALA A 79 6.80 2.38 -14.46
CA ALA A 79 6.43 1.74 -15.72
C ALA A 79 6.46 2.70 -16.91
N MET A 80 6.18 3.99 -16.70
CA MET A 80 6.09 5.02 -17.75
C MET A 80 7.38 5.83 -17.94
N LEU A 81 8.08 6.10 -16.84
CA LEU A 81 9.31 6.90 -16.79
C LEU A 81 10.53 5.99 -16.71
N PHE A 82 11.62 6.42 -17.35
CA PHE A 82 12.87 5.67 -17.39
C PHE A 82 13.92 6.37 -16.52
N GLN A 83 14.55 5.62 -15.60
CA GLN A 83 15.68 6.10 -14.81
C GLN A 83 16.87 5.16 -14.94
N ARG A 84 17.97 5.66 -15.53
CA ARG A 84 19.19 4.85 -15.73
C ARG A 84 19.76 4.38 -14.39
N GLY A 85 19.88 3.07 -14.22
CA GLY A 85 20.43 2.44 -13.01
C GLY A 85 19.41 2.09 -11.91
N SER A 86 18.11 2.38 -12.10
CA SER A 86 17.05 1.87 -11.23
C SER A 86 16.73 0.41 -11.58
N ALA A 87 16.48 -0.41 -10.55
CA ALA A 87 16.07 -1.80 -10.74
C ALA A 87 14.55 -1.92 -11.04
N GLU A 88 13.79 -0.90 -10.63
CA GLU A 88 12.33 -0.84 -10.67
C GLU A 88 11.85 -0.32 -12.03
N SER A 89 12.47 0.74 -12.56
CA SER A 89 12.15 1.28 -13.89
C SER A 89 12.82 0.50 -15.03
N ARG A 90 12.30 0.64 -16.25
CA ARG A 90 12.93 0.03 -17.44
C ARG A 90 14.23 0.74 -17.78
N ASN A 91 15.19 0.00 -18.35
CA ASN A 91 16.45 0.59 -18.78
C ASN A 91 16.22 1.42 -20.06
N PRO A 92 16.61 2.70 -20.09
CA PRO A 92 16.44 3.54 -21.28
C PRO A 92 17.27 3.07 -22.48
N VAL A 93 18.36 2.32 -22.26
CA VAL A 93 19.27 1.84 -23.32
C VAL A 93 18.88 0.45 -23.84
N ASP A 94 18.22 -0.36 -23.01
CA ASP A 94 17.66 -1.65 -23.39
C ASP A 94 16.26 -1.79 -22.80
N PRO A 95 15.23 -1.34 -23.52
CA PRO A 95 13.86 -1.35 -23.02
C PRO A 95 13.27 -2.75 -22.89
N HIS A 96 13.91 -3.76 -23.49
CA HIS A 96 13.39 -5.13 -23.58
C HIS A 96 13.83 -5.94 -22.36
N ARG A 97 12.89 -6.23 -21.45
CA ARG A 97 13.12 -7.25 -20.42
C ARG A 97 13.01 -8.64 -21.08
N PRO A 98 13.98 -9.55 -20.88
CA PRO A 98 14.04 -10.86 -21.56
C PRO A 98 12.88 -11.84 -21.26
N LYS A 99 11.87 -11.42 -20.47
CA LYS A 99 10.68 -12.21 -20.13
C LYS A 99 9.34 -11.49 -20.40
N ASP A 100 9.35 -10.26 -20.92
CA ASP A 100 8.14 -9.45 -21.13
C ASP A 100 7.45 -9.70 -22.49
N GLU A 101 7.98 -10.60 -23.32
CA GLU A 101 7.43 -10.85 -24.66
C GLU A 101 6.19 -11.75 -24.61
N LEU A 102 5.03 -11.13 -24.47
CA LEU A 102 3.83 -11.61 -25.16
C LEU A 102 4.19 -11.67 -26.65
N GLY A 103 4.44 -12.89 -27.16
CA GLY A 103 4.91 -13.11 -28.52
C GLY A 103 4.17 -12.22 -29.50
N LEU A 104 4.91 -11.42 -30.29
CA LEU A 104 4.38 -10.38 -31.16
C LEU A 104 3.22 -10.86 -32.06
N ALA A 105 3.20 -12.16 -32.39
CA ALA A 105 2.12 -12.85 -33.10
C ALA A 105 0.77 -12.85 -32.35
N THR A 106 0.78 -13.00 -31.03
CA THR A 106 -0.42 -13.01 -30.17
C THR A 106 -0.99 -11.59 -30.03
N ARG A 107 -0.13 -10.58 -29.90
CA ARG A 107 -0.52 -9.16 -29.84
C ARG A 107 -1.26 -8.71 -31.11
N ARG A 108 -0.82 -9.19 -32.28
CA ARG A 108 -1.42 -8.87 -33.58
C ARG A 108 -2.77 -9.55 -33.81
N ARG A 109 -3.02 -10.72 -33.20
CA ARG A 109 -4.28 -11.47 -33.32
C ARG A 109 -5.40 -10.98 -32.41
N ARG A 110 -5.08 -10.44 -31.24
CA ARG A 110 -6.07 -9.99 -30.24
C ARG A 110 -5.66 -8.65 -29.61
N PRO A 111 -5.85 -7.52 -30.33
CA PRO A 111 -5.33 -6.21 -29.91
C PRO A 111 -5.90 -5.76 -28.56
N ILE A 112 -7.22 -5.88 -28.37
CA ILE A 112 -7.91 -5.42 -27.14
C ILE A 112 -7.44 -6.20 -25.91
N TRP A 113 -7.39 -7.53 -25.99
CA TRP A 113 -6.94 -8.39 -24.88
C TRP A 113 -5.47 -8.18 -24.53
N SER A 114 -4.61 -7.98 -25.54
CA SER A 114 -3.20 -7.70 -25.31
C SER A 114 -2.99 -6.35 -24.62
N TRP A 115 -3.79 -5.35 -24.97
CA TRP A 115 -3.76 -4.03 -24.32
C TRP A 115 -4.23 -4.12 -22.87
N LEU A 116 -5.36 -4.79 -22.61
CA LEU A 116 -5.90 -4.97 -21.26
C LEU A 116 -4.90 -5.69 -20.35
N TYR A 117 -4.21 -6.71 -20.87
CA TYR A 117 -3.15 -7.40 -20.13
C TYR A 117 -1.94 -6.48 -19.86
N SER A 118 -1.47 -5.72 -20.85
CA SER A 118 -0.33 -4.81 -20.69
C SER A 118 -0.55 -3.74 -19.61
N TYR A 119 -1.79 -3.29 -19.41
CA TYR A 119 -2.14 -2.30 -18.39
C TYR A 119 -2.89 -2.90 -17.19
N SER A 120 -2.99 -4.22 -17.11
CA SER A 120 -3.83 -4.92 -16.11
C SER A 120 -3.51 -4.53 -14.68
N LEU A 121 -2.22 -4.41 -14.33
CA LEU A 121 -1.79 -3.97 -13.00
C LEU A 121 -2.24 -2.54 -12.70
N GLY A 122 -2.03 -1.59 -13.62
CA GLY A 122 -2.46 -0.20 -13.46
C GLY A 122 -3.98 -0.05 -13.38
N ILE A 123 -4.72 -0.82 -14.20
CA ILE A 123 -6.19 -0.87 -14.17
C ILE A 123 -6.67 -1.44 -12.83
N ALA A 124 -6.06 -2.52 -12.34
CA ALA A 124 -6.43 -3.10 -11.05
C ALA A 124 -6.20 -2.11 -9.90
N LEU A 125 -5.06 -1.40 -9.89
CA LEU A 125 -4.77 -0.37 -8.89
C LEU A 125 -5.76 0.80 -8.98
N ALA A 126 -6.10 1.27 -10.18
CA ALA A 126 -7.07 2.34 -10.39
C ALA A 126 -8.49 1.93 -9.94
N VAL A 127 -8.90 0.69 -10.22
CA VAL A 127 -10.19 0.17 -9.76
C VAL A 127 -10.23 0.07 -8.24
N LEU A 128 -9.18 -0.48 -7.62
CA LEU A 128 -9.08 -0.57 -6.16
C LEU A 128 -9.14 0.83 -5.51
N PHE A 129 -8.46 1.82 -6.11
CA PHE A 129 -8.54 3.21 -5.67
C PHE A 129 -9.96 3.78 -5.80
N ILE A 130 -10.67 3.56 -6.91
CA ILE A 130 -12.05 4.07 -7.05
C ILE A 130 -12.99 3.39 -6.04
N VAL A 131 -12.83 2.09 -5.83
CA VAL A 131 -13.64 1.32 -4.87
C VAL A 131 -13.39 1.77 -3.44
N SER A 132 -12.21 2.30 -3.08
CA SER A 132 -11.97 2.79 -1.72
C SER A 132 -12.76 4.05 -1.36
N PHE A 133 -13.36 4.75 -2.33
CA PHE A 133 -14.26 5.90 -2.09
C PHE A 133 -15.76 5.51 -2.08
N ALA A 134 -16.11 4.26 -2.39
CA ALA A 134 -17.49 3.78 -2.46
C ALA A 134 -17.93 3.15 -1.14
#